data_AF-A0A1T3P5B7-F1
#
_entry.id   AF-A0A1T3P5B7-F1
#
_cell.length_a   1.000
_cell.length_b   1.000
_cell.length_c   1.000
_cell.angle_alpha   90.00
_cell.angle_beta   90.00
_cell.angle_gamma   90.00
#
_symmetry.space_group_name_H-M   'P 1'
#
loop_
_entity.id
_entity.type
_entity.pdbx_description
1 polymer ?
#
loop_
_entity_poly.entity_id
_entity_poly.type
_entity_poly.pdbx_seq_one_letter_code
_entity_poly.pdbx_strand_id
1 'polypeptide(L)'
;MAKDTYEPSARLLAVLAEFEAAQAALALAETKLRETAAEELRHPDASPKKVAEVVPWSHEKLRGIAREYGVPLKRPPTVRSIRDTSDPSGGPASG
;
A
#
# COMPACT_ATOMS: atom_id res chain seq x y z
N MET A 1 7.16 -54.32 -11.44
CA MET A 1 6.19 -53.29 -11.83
C MET A 1 6.99 -52.08 -12.25
N ALA A 2 7.03 -51.75 -13.54
CA ALA A 2 7.68 -50.53 -14.00
C ALA A 2 6.85 -49.35 -13.49
N LYS A 3 7.46 -48.45 -12.71
CA LYS A 3 6.86 -47.15 -12.41
C LYS A 3 6.88 -46.38 -13.71
N ASP A 4 5.71 -46.17 -14.31
CA ASP A 4 5.52 -45.19 -15.38
C ASP A 4 5.89 -43.82 -14.80
N THR A 5 7.16 -43.47 -14.96
CA THR A 5 7.71 -42.21 -14.49
C THR A 5 7.42 -41.23 -15.60
N TYR A 6 6.46 -40.35 -15.35
CA TYR A 6 6.14 -39.29 -16.28
C TYR A 6 7.38 -38.43 -16.56
N GLU A 7 7.72 -38.31 -17.84
CA GLU A 7 8.76 -37.40 -18.33
C GLU A 7 8.10 -36.23 -19.07
N PRO A 8 8.25 -34.98 -18.59
CA PRO A 8 7.71 -33.81 -19.26
C PRO A 8 8.27 -33.66 -20.68
N SER A 9 7.40 -33.31 -21.63
CA SER A 9 7.85 -33.01 -22.99
C SER A 9 8.80 -31.80 -23.00
N ALA A 10 9.78 -31.80 -23.91
CA ALA A 10 10.68 -30.66 -24.10
C ALA A 10 9.93 -29.34 -24.36
N ARG A 11 8.79 -29.38 -25.06
CA ARG A 11 7.93 -28.21 -25.30
C ARG A 11 7.36 -27.65 -23.99
N LEU A 12 6.91 -28.52 -23.09
CA LEU A 12 6.38 -28.08 -21.79
C LEU A 12 7.49 -27.43 -20.95
N LEU A 13 8.68 -28.03 -20.91
CA LEU A 13 9.82 -27.48 -20.19
C LEU A 13 10.23 -26.09 -20.74
N ALA A 14 10.22 -25.92 -22.06
CA ALA A 14 10.52 -24.63 -22.69
C ALA A 14 9.50 -23.54 -22.29
N VAL A 15 8.20 -23.82 -22.39
CA VAL A 15 7.15 -22.87 -22.01
C VAL A 15 7.19 -22.58 -20.49
N LEU A 16 7.53 -23.57 -19.67
CA LEU A 16 7.68 -23.37 -18.23
C LEU A 16 8.83 -22.40 -17.93
N ALA A 17 9.98 -22.55 -18.60
CA ALA A 17 11.11 -21.64 -18.45
C ALA A 17 10.75 -20.20 -18.90
N GLU A 18 10.00 -20.05 -20.00
CA GLU A 18 9.49 -18.74 -20.44
C GLU A 18 8.55 -18.11 -19.40
N PHE A 19 7.66 -18.91 -18.81
CA PHE A 19 6.75 -18.47 -17.77
C PHE A 19 7.47 -18.04 -16.49
N GLU A 20 8.47 -18.80 -16.05
CA GLU A 20 9.31 -18.46 -14.90
C GLU A 20 10.09 -17.15 -15.14
N ALA A 21 10.65 -16.99 -16.34
CA ALA A 21 11.33 -15.74 -16.73
C ALA A 21 10.36 -14.55 -16.73
N ALA A 22 9.14 -14.73 -17.24
CA ALA A 22 8.11 -13.70 -17.23
C ALA A 22 7.68 -13.33 -15.79
N GLN A 23 7.54 -14.30 -14.89
CA GLN A 23 7.26 -14.05 -13.48
C GLN A 23 8.38 -13.26 -12.80
N ALA A 24 9.64 -13.62 -13.06
CA ALA A 24 10.79 -12.88 -12.54
C ALA A 24 10.81 -11.43 -13.05
N ALA A 25 10.51 -11.22 -14.34
CA ALA A 25 10.41 -9.88 -14.93
C ALA A 25 9.27 -9.06 -14.33
N LEU A 26 8.10 -9.69 -14.10
CA LEU A 26 6.97 -9.05 -13.43
C LEU A 26 7.33 -8.64 -11.99
N ALA A 27 7.94 -9.53 -11.22
CA ALA A 27 8.36 -9.24 -9.85
C ALA A 27 9.34 -8.05 -9.80
N LEU A 28 10.29 -7.99 -10.73
CA LEU A 28 11.20 -6.85 -10.85
C LEU A 28 10.46 -5.55 -11.20
N ALA A 29 9.52 -5.61 -12.15
CA ALA A 29 8.73 -4.45 -12.55
C ALA A 29 7.84 -3.95 -11.41
N GLU A 30 7.22 -4.85 -10.64
CA GLU A 30 6.43 -4.50 -9.45
C GLU A 30 7.28 -3.81 -8.38
N THR A 31 8.48 -4.34 -8.09
CA THR A 31 9.41 -3.69 -7.13
C THR A 31 9.76 -2.27 -7.58
N LYS A 32 10.14 -2.08 -8.85
CA LYS A 32 10.45 -0.75 -9.41
C LYS A 32 9.26 0.19 -9.32
N LEU A 33 8.05 -0.29 -9.60
CA LEU A 33 6.85 0.52 -9.50
C LEU A 33 6.56 0.91 -8.04
N ARG A 34 6.84 0.03 -7.06
CA ARG A 34 6.65 0.33 -5.63
C ARG A 34 7.62 1.40 -5.16
N GLU A 35 8.88 1.29 -5.56
CA GLU A 35 9.92 2.29 -5.28
C GLU A 35 9.54 3.66 -5.86
N THR A 36 9.17 3.69 -7.14
CA THR A 36 8.77 4.93 -7.83
C THR A 36 7.51 5.52 -7.20
N ALA A 37 6.50 4.70 -6.87
CA ALA A 37 5.30 5.18 -6.19
C ALA A 37 5.61 5.75 -4.79
N ALA A 38 6.57 5.18 -4.06
CA ALA A 38 7.01 5.74 -2.79
C ALA A 38 7.74 7.08 -2.96
N GLU A 39 8.56 7.22 -4.00
CA GLU A 39 9.19 8.49 -4.38
C GLU A 39 8.17 9.57 -4.71
N GLU A 40 7.18 9.26 -5.54
CA GLU A 40 6.07 10.16 -5.88
C GLU A 40 5.32 10.62 -4.62
N LEU A 41 5.10 9.71 -3.65
CA LEU A 41 4.44 10.04 -2.39
C LEU A 41 5.26 10.97 -1.48
N ARG A 42 6.56 11.18 -1.74
CA ARG A 42 7.35 12.21 -1.06
C ARG A 42 7.05 13.61 -1.60
N HIS A 43 6.44 13.74 -2.78
CA HIS A 43 6.08 15.02 -3.35
C HIS A 43 5.00 15.72 -2.49
N PRO A 44 5.12 17.02 -2.17
CA PRO A 44 4.21 17.71 -1.25
C PRO A 44 2.73 17.68 -1.64
N ASP A 45 2.47 17.64 -2.95
CA ASP A 45 1.13 17.65 -3.56
C ASP A 45 0.57 16.26 -3.89
N ALA A 46 1.41 15.24 -3.75
CA ALA A 46 1.00 13.86 -3.93
C ALA A 46 0.21 13.39 -2.72
N SER A 47 -0.81 12.59 -2.99
CA SER A 47 -1.52 11.85 -1.95
C SER A 47 -1.72 10.42 -2.44
N PRO A 48 -1.78 9.44 -1.53
CA PRO A 48 -2.09 8.06 -1.91
C PRO A 48 -3.38 7.91 -2.72
N LYS A 49 -4.36 8.82 -2.58
CA LYS A 49 -5.58 8.83 -3.40
C LYS A 49 -5.28 9.24 -4.85
N LYS A 50 -4.52 10.31 -5.06
CA LYS A 50 -4.13 10.78 -6.40
C LYS A 50 -3.21 9.77 -7.10
N VAL A 51 -2.24 9.22 -6.39
CA VAL A 51 -1.33 8.22 -6.96
C VAL A 51 -2.09 6.95 -7.36
N ALA A 52 -3.13 6.54 -6.62
CA ALA A 52 -3.98 5.40 -6.97
C ALA A 52 -4.73 5.57 -8.30
N GLU A 53 -4.86 6.78 -8.84
CA GLU A 53 -5.54 7.02 -10.13
C GLU A 53 -4.67 6.62 -11.33
N VAL A 54 -3.36 6.47 -11.14
CA VAL A 54 -2.38 6.20 -12.22
C VAL A 54 -1.59 4.90 -12.04
N VAL A 55 -1.79 4.19 -10.94
CA VAL A 55 -1.14 2.90 -10.65
C VAL A 55 -2.20 1.81 -10.39
N PRO A 56 -1.88 0.52 -10.58
CA PRO A 56 -2.86 -0.57 -10.44
C PRO A 56 -3.17 -0.94 -8.98
N TRP A 57 -2.95 -0.03 -8.02
CA TRP A 57 -3.08 -0.30 -6.60
C TRP A 57 -4.11 0.60 -5.92
N SER A 58 -4.78 0.04 -4.92
CA SER A 58 -5.66 0.80 -4.06
C SER A 58 -4.88 1.82 -3.22
N HIS A 59 -5.60 2.86 -2.80
CA HIS A 59 -5.12 3.80 -1.79
C HIS A 59 -4.55 3.09 -0.54
N GLU A 60 -5.21 2.04 -0.05
CA GLU A 60 -4.75 1.31 1.13
C GLU A 60 -3.40 0.62 0.91
N LYS A 61 -3.22 0.01 -0.27
CA LYS A 61 -1.95 -0.59 -0.66
C LYS A 61 -0.83 0.46 -0.72
N LEU A 62 -1.12 1.64 -1.28
CA LEU A 62 -0.17 2.76 -1.31
C LEU A 62 0.18 3.29 0.07
N ARG A 63 -0.75 3.25 1.05
CA ARG A 63 -0.42 3.55 2.45
C ARG A 63 0.53 2.51 3.05
N GLY A 64 0.37 1.25 2.69
CA GLY A 64 1.31 0.18 3.06
C GLY A 64 2.71 0.44 2.50
N ILE A 65 2.79 0.71 1.19
CA ILE A 65 4.04 1.05 0.51
C ILE A 65 4.70 2.27 1.15
N ALA A 66 3.97 3.37 1.38
CA ALA A 66 4.52 4.55 2.04
C ALA A 66 5.16 4.23 3.39
N ARG A 67 4.55 3.36 4.20
CA ARG A 67 5.10 2.94 5.49
C ARG A 67 6.37 2.10 5.34
N GLU A 68 6.36 1.13 4.42
CA GLU A 68 7.52 0.27 4.13
C GLU A 68 8.74 1.10 3.70
N TYR A 69 8.52 2.16 2.91
CA TYR A 69 9.58 3.04 2.41
C TYR A 69 9.82 4.30 3.27
N GLY A 70 9.24 4.37 4.47
CA GLY A 70 9.46 5.46 5.43
C GLY A 70 8.94 6.84 4.97
N VAL A 71 7.96 6.88 4.08
CA VAL A 71 7.36 8.12 3.56
C VAL A 71 6.33 8.66 4.55
N PRO A 72 6.52 9.88 5.09
CA PRO A 72 5.60 10.47 6.05
C PRO A 72 4.30 10.91 5.35
N LEU A 73 3.24 10.13 5.51
CA LEU A 73 1.92 10.53 5.03
C LEU A 73 1.33 11.63 5.93
N LYS A 74 0.86 12.72 5.32
CA LYS A 74 0.09 13.75 6.03
C LYS A 74 -1.12 13.08 6.69
N ARG A 75 -1.15 13.09 8.03
CA ARG A 75 -2.30 12.59 8.78
C ARG A 75 -3.50 13.48 8.46
N PRO A 76 -4.70 12.91 8.23
CA PRO A 76 -5.89 13.74 8.16
C PRO A 76 -6.00 14.56 9.46
N PRO A 77 -6.42 15.83 9.40
CA PRO A 77 -6.59 16.62 10.59
C PRO A 77 -7.56 15.90 11.53
N THR A 78 -7.09 15.51 12.70
CA THR A 78 -7.96 14.97 13.75
C THR A 78 -8.89 16.10 14.16
N VAL A 79 -10.19 15.96 13.88
CA VAL A 79 -11.19 16.88 14.41
C VAL A 79 -11.04 16.86 15.93
N ARG A 80 -10.50 17.94 16.50
CA ARG A 80 -10.55 18.13 17.95
C ARG A 80 -12.04 18.28 18.27
N SER A 81 -12.59 17.29 18.96
CA SER A 81 -13.90 17.43 19.58
C SER A 81 -13.84 18.71 20.41
N ILE A 82 -14.67 19.68 20.04
CA ILE A 82 -14.89 20.88 20.85
C ILE A 82 -15.45 20.34 22.16
N ARG A 83 -14.65 20.42 23.24
CA ARG A 83 -15.20 20.26 24.59
C ARG A 83 -16.18 21.40 24.75
N ASP A 84 -17.45 21.05 24.87
CA ASP A 84 -18.50 21.94 25.33
C ASP A 84 -18.12 22.39 26.75
N THR A 85 -17.45 23.55 26.84
CA THR A 85 -17.13 24.22 28.10
C THR A 85 -18.39 24.89 28.62
N SER A 86 -19.33 24.08 29.08
CA SER A 86 -20.34 24.50 30.03
C SER A 86 -19.78 24.24 31.43
N ASP A 87 -18.93 25.15 31.90
CA ASP A 87 -18.33 25.09 33.24
C ASP A 87 -19.38 25.44 34.32
N PRO A 88 -19.35 24.78 35.49
CA PRO A 88 -20.37 24.87 36.53
C PRO A 88 -20.03 26.01 37.48
N SER A 89 -20.83 27.07 37.49
CA SER A 89 -20.75 28.08 38.55
C SER A 89 -21.59 27.62 39.74
N GLY A 90 -20.91 27.11 40.76
CA GLY A 90 -21.44 26.90 42.10
C GLY A 90 -21.90 28.21 42.75
N GLY A 91 -22.83 28.09 43.71
CA GLY A 91 -23.48 29.18 44.45
C GLY A 91 -22.53 30.04 45.30
N PRO A 92 -23.05 30.94 46.16
CA PRO A 92 -23.70 30.46 47.39
C PRO A 92 -24.82 31.38 47.97
N ALA A 93 -25.39 30.88 49.09
CA ALA A 93 -25.90 31.62 50.26
C ALA A 93 -27.33 32.21 50.27
N SER A 94 -28.10 31.64 51.21
CA SER A 94 -28.86 32.31 52.29
C SER A 94 -29.90 33.40 51.98
N GLY A 95 -31.12 33.12 52.44
CA GLY A 95 -32.23 34.05 52.64
C GLY A 95 -33.45 33.31 53.15
#